data_AF-A0A7W1UEX6-F1
#
_entry.id   AF-A0A7W1UEX6-F1
#
_cell.length_a   1.000
_cell.length_b   1.000
_cell.length_c   1.000
_cell.angle_alpha   90.00
_cell.angle_beta   90.00
_cell.angle_gamma   90.00
#
_symmetry.space_group_name_H-M   'P 1'
#
loop_
_entity.id
_entity.type
_entity.pdbx_description
1 polymer ?
#
loop_
_entity_poly.entity_id
_entity_poly.type
_entity_poly.pdbx_seq_one_letter_code
_entity_poly.pdbx_strand_id
1 'polypeptide(L)'
;MKDLTNLGFRTGTEIIEKLRKGELPESYRYVRRFRDIAETNNLAYVIVFRPSSWPASWQPVSEQFHRDQIRFIDLSDLRDEFSREQFRASRFDPHPSAVVHHRMGEVLAEYVQKGLMKKRMPEGKGRV
;
A
#
# COMPACT_ATOMS: atom_id res chain seq x y z
N MET A 1 -8.84 -4.95 -33.78
CA MET A 1 -9.31 -4.28 -32.54
C MET A 1 -9.21 -5.30 -31.40
N LYS A 2 -8.32 -5.08 -30.42
CA LYS A 2 -8.29 -5.93 -29.22
C LYS A 2 -9.34 -5.41 -28.25
N ASP A 3 -10.22 -6.30 -27.83
CA ASP A 3 -11.30 -6.02 -26.90
C ASP A 3 -10.73 -5.65 -25.52
N LEU A 4 -10.87 -4.36 -25.16
CA LEU A 4 -10.31 -3.77 -23.94
C LEU A 4 -11.19 -4.00 -22.70
N THR A 5 -12.35 -4.63 -22.86
CA THR A 5 -13.32 -4.83 -21.76
C THR A 5 -12.94 -5.96 -20.79
N ASN A 6 -11.96 -6.80 -21.15
CA ASN A 6 -11.58 -8.00 -20.38
C ASN A 6 -10.24 -7.90 -19.60
N LEU A 7 -9.52 -6.78 -19.70
CA LEU A 7 -8.20 -6.64 -19.05
C LEU A 7 -8.27 -6.29 -17.54
N GLY A 8 -9.36 -5.66 -17.08
CA GLY A 8 -9.47 -5.19 -15.70
C GLY A 8 -9.76 -6.28 -14.67
N PHE A 9 -10.54 -7.31 -15.05
CA PHE A 9 -10.93 -8.39 -14.12
C PHE A 9 -9.93 -9.55 -14.07
N ARG A 10 -9.33 -9.93 -15.22
CA ARG A 10 -8.36 -11.05 -15.27
C ARG A 10 -7.07 -10.78 -14.48
N THR A 11 -6.58 -9.54 -14.52
CA THR A 11 -5.34 -9.15 -13.85
C THR A 11 -5.45 -9.16 -12.33
N GLY A 12 -6.62 -8.79 -11.78
CA GLY A 12 -6.88 -8.86 -10.33
C GLY A 12 -6.85 -10.28 -9.80
N THR A 13 -7.45 -11.23 -10.52
CA THR A 13 -7.48 -12.65 -10.13
C THR A 13 -6.09 -13.28 -10.16
N GLU A 14 -5.30 -13.03 -11.21
CA GLU A 14 -3.94 -13.55 -11.33
C GLU A 14 -3.01 -13.04 -10.22
N ILE A 15 -3.12 -11.76 -9.85
CA ILE A 15 -2.34 -11.19 -8.74
C ILE A 15 -2.73 -11.88 -7.42
N ILE A 16 -4.03 -12.01 -7.14
CA ILE A 16 -4.52 -12.66 -5.92
C ILE A 16 -4.04 -14.12 -5.84
N GLU A 17 -4.08 -14.85 -6.96
CA GLU A 17 -3.60 -16.23 -7.01
C GLU A 17 -2.10 -16.34 -6.74
N LYS A 18 -1.28 -15.47 -7.32
CA LYS A 18 0.15 -15.43 -7.04
C LYS A 18 0.44 -15.14 -5.57
N LEU A 19 -0.23 -14.13 -5.01
CA LEU A 19 -0.09 -13.80 -3.58
C LEU A 19 -0.46 -14.96 -2.67
N ARG A 20 -1.54 -15.69 -3.00
CA ARG A 20 -1.95 -16.90 -2.25
C ARG A 20 -0.93 -18.03 -2.32
N LYS A 21 -0.18 -18.14 -3.41
CA LYS A 21 0.91 -19.11 -3.58
C LYS A 21 2.22 -18.67 -2.92
N GLY A 22 2.27 -17.50 -2.30
CA GLY A 22 3.53 -16.94 -1.78
C GLY A 22 4.42 -16.34 -2.86
N GLU A 23 3.90 -16.15 -4.08
CA GLU A 23 4.65 -15.64 -5.21
C GLU A 23 4.52 -14.12 -5.35
N LEU A 24 5.54 -13.50 -5.93
CA LEU A 24 5.50 -12.09 -6.29
C LEU A 24 4.80 -11.92 -7.65
N PRO A 25 3.84 -10.99 -7.77
CA PRO A 25 3.25 -10.66 -9.05
C PRO A 25 4.28 -10.00 -9.96
N GLU A 26 4.13 -10.14 -11.29
CA GLU A 26 5.06 -9.52 -12.25
C GLU A 26 5.14 -7.99 -12.07
N SER A 27 4.03 -7.37 -11.64
CA SER A 27 3.94 -5.95 -11.32
C SER A 27 4.90 -5.48 -10.23
N TYR A 28 5.46 -6.39 -9.42
CA TYR A 28 6.49 -6.08 -8.43
C TYR A 28 7.71 -5.38 -9.06
N ARG A 29 8.04 -5.71 -10.32
CA ARG A 29 9.13 -5.05 -11.06
C ARG A 29 8.93 -3.53 -11.20
N TYR A 30 7.68 -3.07 -11.27
CA TYR A 30 7.36 -1.65 -11.37
C TYR A 30 7.62 -0.92 -10.04
N VAL A 31 7.42 -1.59 -8.91
CA VAL A 31 7.73 -1.02 -7.59
C VAL A 31 9.24 -0.83 -7.42
N ARG A 32 10.05 -1.83 -7.80
CA ARG A 32 11.52 -1.69 -7.78
C ARG A 32 11.98 -0.54 -8.67
N ARG A 33 11.46 -0.46 -9.90
CA ARG A 33 11.78 0.65 -10.80
C ARG A 33 11.38 2.01 -10.23
N PHE A 34 10.21 2.10 -9.58
CA PHE A 34 9.77 3.33 -8.92
C PHE A 34 10.72 3.74 -7.78
N ARG A 35 11.15 2.80 -6.93
CA ARG A 35 12.18 3.05 -5.92
C ARG A 35 13.44 3.62 -6.57
N ASP A 36 13.97 2.94 -7.58
CA ASP A 36 15.25 3.30 -8.18
C ASP A 36 15.20 4.74 -8.74
N ILE A 37 14.08 5.10 -9.39
CA ILE A 37 13.84 6.45 -9.87
C ILE A 37 13.76 7.44 -8.70
N ALA A 38 13.00 7.14 -7.65
CA ALA A 38 12.86 8.04 -6.51
C ALA A 38 14.21 8.28 -5.80
N GLU A 39 15.02 7.23 -5.60
CA GLU A 39 16.34 7.33 -4.97
C GLU A 39 17.35 8.09 -5.84
N THR A 40 17.39 7.81 -7.15
CA THR A 40 18.23 8.54 -8.11
C THR A 40 17.94 10.04 -8.11
N ASN A 41 16.67 10.41 -7.90
CA ASN A 41 16.23 11.80 -7.89
C ASN A 41 16.15 12.41 -6.47
N ASN A 42 16.66 11.71 -5.45
CA ASN A 42 16.60 12.13 -4.04
C ASN A 42 15.17 12.51 -3.57
N LEU A 43 14.17 11.76 -4.03
CA LEU A 43 12.77 11.93 -3.67
C LEU A 43 12.40 11.02 -2.50
N ALA A 44 11.72 11.61 -1.50
CA ALA A 44 11.09 10.82 -0.44
C ALA A 44 9.88 10.06 -1.01
N TYR A 45 9.80 8.77 -0.70
CA TYR A 45 8.69 7.92 -1.13
C TYR A 45 8.29 6.93 -0.03
N VAL A 46 7.05 6.46 -0.12
CA VAL A 46 6.53 5.34 0.65
C VAL A 46 5.49 4.61 -0.20
N ILE A 47 5.54 3.28 -0.21
CA ILE A 47 4.51 2.45 -0.84
C ILE A 47 3.44 2.12 0.19
N VAL A 48 2.16 2.13 -0.21
CA VAL A 48 1.04 1.87 0.71
C VAL A 48 0.29 0.61 0.26
N PHE A 49 0.22 -0.40 1.12
CA PHE A 49 -0.73 -1.50 0.91
C PHE A 49 -2.09 -1.06 1.39
N ARG A 50 -3.03 -0.94 0.43
CA ARG A 50 -4.40 -0.53 0.74
C ARG A 50 -5.18 -1.70 1.33
N PRO A 51 -6.15 -1.44 2.23
CA PRO A 51 -7.10 -2.45 2.62
C PRO A 51 -7.90 -2.90 1.38
N SER A 52 -8.23 -4.19 1.37
CA SER A 52 -8.94 -4.83 0.26
C SER A 52 -10.16 -5.56 0.81
N SER A 53 -11.28 -5.52 0.09
CA SER A 53 -12.45 -6.33 0.43
C SER A 53 -12.20 -7.83 0.28
N TRP A 54 -11.06 -8.22 -0.30
CA TRP A 54 -10.69 -9.59 -0.55
C TRP A 54 -9.74 -10.10 0.54
N PRO A 55 -9.91 -11.35 1.01
CA PRO A 55 -8.94 -11.98 1.90
C PRO A 55 -7.73 -12.42 1.08
N ALA A 56 -6.74 -11.54 0.98
CA ALA A 56 -5.41 -11.84 0.46
C ALA A 56 -4.38 -11.23 1.42
N SER A 57 -3.38 -12.03 1.80
CA SER A 57 -2.26 -11.56 2.61
C SER A 57 -1.24 -10.87 1.71
N TRP A 58 -0.77 -9.70 2.13
CA TRP A 58 0.37 -9.02 1.49
C TRP A 58 1.72 -9.57 1.95
N GLN A 59 1.74 -10.55 2.86
CA GLN A 59 2.96 -11.05 3.49
C GLN A 59 4.11 -11.38 2.50
N PRO A 60 3.89 -12.08 1.37
CA PRO A 60 4.99 -12.36 0.44
C PRO A 60 5.62 -11.09 -0.15
N VAL A 61 4.79 -10.07 -0.41
CA VAL A 61 5.23 -8.77 -0.93
C VAL A 61 5.89 -7.95 0.18
N SER A 62 5.35 -7.96 1.40
CA SER A 62 5.92 -7.23 2.52
C SER A 62 7.30 -7.78 2.90
N GLU A 63 7.47 -9.11 2.91
CA GLU A 63 8.77 -9.76 3.12
C GLU A 63 9.77 -9.38 2.03
N GLN A 64 9.34 -9.35 0.76
CA GLN A 64 10.22 -8.92 -0.31
C GLN A 64 10.57 -7.42 -0.21
N PHE A 65 9.63 -6.56 0.19
CA PHE A 65 9.93 -5.15 0.43
C PHE A 65 10.99 -4.95 1.52
N HIS A 66 10.94 -5.73 2.60
CA HIS A 66 11.99 -5.71 3.62
C HIS A 66 13.35 -6.13 3.04
N ARG A 67 13.39 -7.22 2.24
CA ARG A 67 14.62 -7.67 1.57
C ARG A 67 15.19 -6.63 0.61
N ASP A 68 14.32 -5.97 -0.15
CA ASP A 68 14.70 -4.95 -1.14
C ASP A 68 14.85 -3.55 -0.52
N GLN A 69 14.73 -3.42 0.80
CA GLN A 69 14.78 -2.17 1.57
C GLN A 69 13.80 -1.09 1.05
N ILE A 70 12.66 -1.51 0.52
CA ILE A 70 11.60 -0.62 0.03
C ILE A 70 10.79 -0.12 1.22
N ARG A 71 10.68 1.21 1.36
CA ARG A 71 9.83 1.83 2.39
C ARG A 71 8.35 1.62 2.09
N PHE A 72 7.62 1.08 3.06
CA PHE A 72 6.17 0.88 2.92
C PHE A 72 5.40 1.04 4.24
N ILE A 73 4.08 1.16 4.10
CA ILE A 73 3.09 1.10 5.18
C ILE A 73 2.04 0.09 4.79
N ASP A 74 1.74 -0.84 5.70
CA ASP A 74 0.64 -1.78 5.53
C ASP A 74 -0.62 -1.24 6.22
N LEU A 75 -1.68 -1.00 5.45
CA LEU A 75 -2.99 -0.60 5.95
C LEU A 75 -4.04 -1.70 5.77
N SER A 76 -3.61 -2.94 5.50
CA SER A 76 -4.54 -4.03 5.21
C SER A 76 -5.46 -4.38 6.38
N ASP A 77 -4.96 -4.25 7.61
CA ASP A 77 -5.72 -4.48 8.84
C ASP A 77 -6.87 -3.49 9.04
N LEU A 78 -6.84 -2.31 8.39
CA LEU A 78 -7.96 -1.36 8.43
C LEU A 78 -9.26 -1.97 7.91
N ARG A 79 -9.20 -3.03 7.09
CA ARG A 79 -10.39 -3.74 6.63
C ARG A 79 -11.22 -4.24 7.82
N ASP A 80 -10.58 -4.71 8.88
CA ASP A 80 -11.25 -5.38 10.00
C ASP A 80 -11.97 -4.36 10.93
N GLU A 81 -11.76 -3.05 10.70
CA GLU A 81 -12.51 -1.95 11.36
C GLU A 81 -13.91 -1.73 10.75
N PHE A 82 -14.23 -2.30 9.58
CA PHE A 82 -15.46 -2.02 8.84
C PHE A 82 -16.28 -3.27 8.56
N SER A 83 -17.62 -3.14 8.61
CA SER A 83 -18.50 -4.13 8.00
C SER A 83 -18.29 -4.17 6.49
N ARG A 84 -18.73 -5.26 5.83
CA ARG A 84 -18.65 -5.38 4.37
C ARG A 84 -19.39 -4.25 3.65
N GLU A 85 -20.53 -3.82 4.19
CA GLU A 85 -21.36 -2.74 3.66
C GLU A 85 -20.70 -1.38 3.85
N GLN A 86 -20.09 -1.14 5.02
CA GLN A 86 -19.33 0.09 5.29
C GLN A 86 -18.07 0.18 4.44
N PHE A 87 -17.43 -0.97 4.17
CA PHE A 87 -16.19 -1.01 3.43
C PHE A 87 -16.37 -0.54 1.98
N ARG A 88 -17.48 -0.91 1.35
CA ARG A 88 -17.66 -0.76 -0.11
C ARG A 88 -18.28 0.57 -0.49
N ALA A 89 -17.81 1.18 -1.58
CA ALA A 89 -18.39 2.41 -2.11
C ALA A 89 -19.86 2.23 -2.52
N SER A 90 -20.23 1.04 -3.00
CA SER A 90 -21.64 0.66 -3.21
C SER A 90 -21.82 -0.86 -3.28
N ARG A 91 -23.07 -1.33 -3.39
CA ARG A 91 -23.36 -2.76 -3.62
C ARG A 91 -22.77 -3.32 -4.93
N PHE A 92 -22.46 -2.46 -5.90
CA PHE A 92 -21.88 -2.83 -7.20
C PHE A 92 -20.40 -2.51 -7.32
N ASP A 93 -19.86 -1.74 -6.38
CA ASP A 93 -18.47 -1.30 -6.40
C ASP A 93 -17.71 -1.91 -5.21
N PRO A 94 -16.74 -2.81 -5.43
CA PRO A 94 -15.97 -3.42 -4.35
C PRO A 94 -14.88 -2.49 -3.79
N HIS A 95 -14.65 -1.31 -4.37
CA HIS A 95 -13.63 -0.39 -3.88
C HIS A 95 -13.98 0.20 -2.50
N PRO A 96 -12.96 0.62 -1.73
CA PRO A 96 -13.14 1.33 -0.47
C PRO A 96 -14.13 2.50 -0.57
N SER A 97 -15.02 2.63 0.40
CA SER A 97 -15.97 3.73 0.53
C SER A 97 -15.28 5.01 1.00
N ALA A 98 -16.02 6.12 1.02
CA ALA A 98 -15.54 7.40 1.54
C ALA A 98 -15.06 7.31 3.00
N VAL A 99 -15.74 6.52 3.85
CA VAL A 99 -15.34 6.37 5.26
C VAL A 99 -14.04 5.59 5.41
N VAL A 100 -13.81 4.57 4.57
CA VAL A 100 -12.53 3.84 4.56
C VAL A 100 -11.41 4.74 4.07
N HIS A 101 -11.65 5.51 3.01
CA HIS A 101 -10.67 6.49 2.50
C HIS A 101 -10.33 7.56 3.55
N HIS A 102 -11.32 8.03 4.31
CA HIS A 102 -11.10 8.97 5.41
C HIS A 102 -10.17 8.37 6.47
N ARG A 103 -10.46 7.14 6.92
CA ARG A 103 -9.63 6.44 7.92
C ARG A 103 -8.20 6.20 7.43
N MET A 104 -8.02 5.80 6.18
CA MET A 104 -6.69 5.69 5.55
C MET A 104 -5.96 7.03 5.59
N GLY A 105 -6.66 8.14 5.32
CA GLY A 105 -6.12 9.48 5.36
C GLY A 105 -5.59 9.87 6.75
N GLU A 106 -6.33 9.54 7.81
CA GLU A 106 -5.90 9.78 9.19
C GLU A 106 -4.60 9.03 9.52
N VAL A 107 -4.53 7.73 9.21
CA VAL A 107 -3.33 6.92 9.48
C VAL A 107 -2.11 7.43 8.69
N LEU A 108 -2.31 7.82 7.42
CA LEU A 108 -1.25 8.40 6.62
C LEU A 108 -0.81 9.77 7.12
N ALA A 109 -1.74 10.61 7.60
CA ALA A 109 -1.43 11.91 8.19
C ALA A 109 -0.56 11.74 9.46
N GLU A 110 -0.92 10.80 10.33
CA GLU A 110 -0.11 10.47 11.51
C GLU A 110 1.29 9.98 11.14
N TYR A 111 1.40 9.13 10.12
CA TYR A 111 2.70 8.64 9.63
C TYR A 111 3.59 9.81 9.16
N VAL A 112 3.03 10.70 8.34
CA VAL A 112 3.75 11.88 7.84
C VAL A 112 4.16 12.78 9.00
N GLN A 113 3.28 13.03 9.96
CA GLN A 113 3.59 13.84 11.13
C GLN A 113 4.74 13.24 11.95
N LYS A 114 4.71 11.93 12.25
CA LYS A 114 5.78 11.23 12.97
C LYS A 114 7.11 11.28 12.21
N GLY A 115 7.07 11.14 10.87
CA GLY A 115 8.25 11.25 10.02
C GLY A 115 8.85 12.67 9.96
N LEU A 116 8.01 13.70 9.89
CA LEU A 116 8.43 15.10 9.91
C LEU A 116 8.96 15.52 11.28
N MET A 117 8.37 15.04 12.38
CA MET A 117 8.84 15.32 13.73
C MET A 117 10.22 14.72 14.01
N LYS A 118 10.54 13.52 13.47
CA LYS A 118 11.91 12.97 13.54
C LYS A 118 12.96 13.80 12.81
N LYS A 119 12.60 14.51 11.73
CA LYS A 119 13.50 15.44 11.04
C LYS A 119 13.66 16.80 11.73
N ARG A 120 12.71 17.18 12.60
CA ARG A 120 12.64 18.50 13.24
C ARG A 120 13.22 18.57 14.65
N MET A 121 13.57 17.45 15.27
CA MET A 121 14.42 17.49 16.46
C MET A 121 15.88 17.57 15.99
N PRO A 122 16.56 18.74 16.08
CA PRO A 122 18.01 18.71 16.12
C PRO A 122 18.40 17.85 17.31
N GLU A 123 19.39 16.97 17.14
CA GLU A 123 20.05 16.31 18.26
C GLU A 123 20.49 17.42 19.22
N GLY A 124 19.70 17.64 20.25
CA GLY A 124 19.99 18.59 21.30
C GLY A 124 21.29 18.12 21.94
N LYS A 125 22.38 18.78 21.57
CA LYS A 125 23.57 18.86 22.41
C LYS A 125 23.17 19.58 23.70
N GLY A 126 22.53 18.85 24.61
CA GLY A 126 22.48 19.17 26.01
C GLY A 126 23.82 18.82 26.65
N ARG A 127 24.85 19.61 26.34
CA ARG A 127 26.00 19.80 27.22
C ARG A 127 25.73 21.11 27.95
N VAL A 128 25.39 21.05 29.22
CA VAL A 128 26.10 21.72 30.31
C VAL A 128 26.03 20.79 31.52
#